data_AF-A0A2E3ZTK9-F1
#
_entry.id   AF-A0A2E3ZTK9-F1
#
_cell.length_a   1.000
_cell.length_b   1.000
_cell.length_c   1.000
_cell.angle_alpha   90.00
_cell.angle_beta   90.00
_cell.angle_gamma   90.00
#
_symmetry.space_group_name_H-M   'P 1'
#
loop_
_entity.id
_entity.type
_entity.pdbx_description
1 polymer ?
#
loop_
_entity_poly.entity_id
_entity_poly.type
_entity_poly.pdbx_seq_one_letter_code
_entity_poly.pdbx_strand_id
1 'polypeptide(L)'
;MKKIAFVFPGQGSQKIGMGKDLYLKHRIGKEIFDNIDNSLNEKLSDLIFDGKEEDLQLTRNTQPALLAVSMAIVKIIEFELKKKN
;
A
#
# COMPACT_ATOMS: atom_id res chain seq x y z
N MET A 1 25.51 13.41 -7.57
CA MET A 1 24.39 12.51 -7.20
C MET A 1 23.40 12.44 -8.35
N LYS A 2 22.92 11.24 -8.72
CA LYS A 2 21.82 11.10 -9.69
C LYS A 2 20.51 11.57 -9.03
N LYS A 3 19.68 12.29 -9.78
CA LYS A 3 18.32 12.64 -9.36
C LYS A 3 17.40 11.44 -9.59
N ILE A 4 16.55 11.12 -8.62
CA ILE A 4 15.55 10.05 -8.69
C ILE A 4 14.17 10.73 -8.60
N ALA A 5 13.22 10.28 -9.43
CA ALA A 5 11.83 10.69 -9.36
C ALA A 5 10.95 9.47 -9.06
N PHE A 6 10.00 9.63 -8.14
CA PHE A 6 8.99 8.61 -7.86
C PHE A 6 7.72 8.93 -8.63
N VAL A 7 7.12 7.91 -9.25
CA VAL A 7 5.86 8.02 -9.98
C VAL A 7 4.88 7.05 -9.33
N PHE A 8 3.70 7.55 -9.00
CA PHE A 8 2.67 6.79 -8.31
C PHE A 8 1.54 6.44 -9.30
N PRO A 9 1.07 5.19 -9.30
CA PRO A 9 0.02 4.76 -10.20
C PRO A 9 -1.34 5.35 -9.82
N GLY A 10 -2.19 5.58 -10.84
CA GLY A 10 -3.59 5.95 -10.67
C GLY A 10 -4.54 4.75 -10.71
N GLN A 11 -5.84 5.06 -10.67
CA GLN A 11 -6.92 4.09 -10.86
C GLN A 11 -6.76 3.31 -12.18
N GLY A 12 -7.02 2.01 -12.13
CA GLY A 12 -6.73 1.04 -13.20
C GLY A 12 -5.52 0.15 -12.92
N SER A 13 -4.69 0.50 -11.93
CA SER A 13 -3.51 -0.30 -11.54
C SER A 13 -3.75 -1.23 -10.34
N GLN A 14 -4.91 -1.13 -9.69
CA GLN A 14 -5.26 -1.96 -8.54
C GLN A 14 -5.47 -3.41 -8.95
N LYS A 15 -5.03 -4.34 -8.09
CA LYS A 15 -5.23 -5.79 -8.27
C LYS A 15 -5.29 -6.47 -6.92
N ILE A 16 -6.01 -7.60 -6.83
CA ILE A 16 -6.01 -8.43 -5.64
C ILE A 16 -4.59 -8.96 -5.36
N GLY A 17 -4.23 -9.00 -4.08
CA GLY A 17 -2.92 -9.43 -3.60
C GLY A 17 -1.83 -8.35 -3.66
N MET A 18 -2.12 -7.14 -4.16
CA MET A 18 -1.11 -6.07 -4.18
C MET A 18 -0.68 -5.68 -2.75
N GLY A 19 0.60 -5.44 -2.55
CA GLY A 19 1.13 -5.04 -1.24
C GLY A 19 1.13 -6.14 -0.15
N LYS A 20 0.55 -7.33 -0.38
CA LYS A 20 0.53 -8.43 0.60
C LYS A 20 1.94 -8.85 1.04
N ASP A 21 2.86 -8.91 0.09
CA ASP A 21 4.27 -9.18 0.39
C ASP A 21 4.92 -8.08 1.25
N LEU A 22 4.55 -6.82 1.04
CA LEU A 22 5.05 -5.71 1.84
C LEU A 22 4.55 -5.82 3.29
N TYR A 23 3.28 -6.20 3.45
CA TYR A 23 2.67 -6.46 4.75
C TYR A 23 3.37 -7.60 5.50
N LEU A 24 3.59 -8.73 4.82
CA LEU A 24 4.15 -9.94 5.46
C LEU A 24 5.65 -9.85 5.74
N LYS A 25 6.42 -9.18 4.87
CA LYS A 25 7.89 -9.20 4.92
C LYS A 25 8.51 -8.00 5.62
N HIS A 26 7.78 -6.90 5.79
CA HIS A 26 8.30 -5.67 6.38
C HIS A 26 7.42 -5.17 7.51
N ARG A 27 7.99 -5.02 8.72
CA ARG A 27 7.29 -4.43 9.88
C ARG A 27 6.66 -3.06 9.54
N ILE A 28 7.40 -2.22 8.82
CA ILE A 28 6.91 -0.90 8.38
C ILE A 28 5.73 -1.04 7.42
N GLY A 29 5.75 -2.03 6.51
CA GLY A 29 4.62 -2.34 5.64
C GLY A 29 3.39 -2.73 6.44
N LYS A 30 3.55 -3.65 7.41
CA LYS A 30 2.48 -4.05 8.34
C LYS A 30 1.83 -2.86 9.04
N GLU A 31 2.66 -1.99 9.64
CA GLU A 31 2.18 -0.80 10.36
C GLU A 31 1.37 0.15 9.48
N ILE A 32 1.76 0.33 8.21
CA ILE A 32 1.02 1.21 7.30
C ILE A 32 -0.37 0.67 6.98
N PHE A 33 -0.49 -0.63 6.66
CA PHE A 33 -1.80 -1.23 6.41
C PHE A 33 -2.67 -1.25 7.67
N ASP A 34 -2.10 -1.61 8.82
CA ASP A 34 -2.83 -1.60 10.10
C ASP A 34 -3.35 -0.18 10.42
N ASN A 35 -2.55 0.86 10.19
CA ASN A 35 -2.96 2.25 10.40
C ASN A 35 -4.06 2.70 9.44
N ILE A 36 -4.04 2.24 8.19
CA ILE A 36 -5.07 2.56 7.20
C ILE A 36 -6.38 1.89 7.57
N ASP A 37 -6.34 0.61 7.94
CA ASP A 37 -7.53 -0.09 8.42
C ASP A 37 -8.15 0.63 9.62
N ASN A 38 -7.32 1.01 10.59
CA ASN A 38 -7.78 1.74 11.77
C ASN A 38 -8.35 3.14 11.42
N SER A 39 -7.75 3.84 10.45
CA SER A 39 -8.21 5.17 10.03
C SER A 39 -9.55 5.12 9.29
N LEU A 40 -9.80 4.04 8.55
CA LEU A 40 -11.05 3.81 7.83
C LEU A 40 -12.11 3.13 8.70
N ASN A 41 -11.71 2.58 9.86
CA ASN A 41 -12.55 1.70 10.67
C ASN A 41 -13.13 0.52 9.86
N GLU A 42 -12.35 0.05 8.87
CA GLU A 42 -12.70 -1.03 7.94
C GLU A 42 -11.43 -1.85 7.64
N LYS A 43 -11.59 -3.14 7.35
CA LYS A 43 -10.48 -4.00 6.92
C LYS A 43 -10.23 -3.88 5.42
N LEU A 44 -9.75 -2.70 5.01
CA LEU A 44 -9.39 -2.46 3.62
C LEU A 44 -8.26 -3.40 3.18
N SER A 45 -7.31 -3.71 4.08
CA SER A 45 -6.24 -4.66 3.82
C SER A 45 -6.75 -6.05 3.39
N ASP A 46 -7.79 -6.58 4.05
CA ASP A 46 -8.39 -7.87 3.69
C ASP A 46 -8.97 -7.84 2.27
N LEU A 47 -9.65 -6.73 1.90
CA LEU A 47 -10.16 -6.52 0.54
C LEU A 47 -9.00 -6.47 -0.48
N ILE A 48 -7.93 -5.74 -0.17
CA ILE A 48 -6.77 -5.62 -1.06
C ILE A 48 -6.08 -6.97 -1.27
N PHE A 49 -5.93 -7.76 -0.21
CA PHE A 49 -5.12 -8.98 -0.24
C PHE A 49 -5.88 -10.16 -0.83
N ASP A 50 -7.13 -10.36 -0.41
CA ASP A 50 -7.85 -11.62 -0.63
C ASP A 50 -9.33 -11.40 -1.00
N GLY A 51 -9.77 -10.15 -1.20
CA GLY A 51 -11.14 -9.82 -1.54
C GLY A 51 -11.52 -10.06 -3.01
N LYS A 52 -12.72 -9.60 -3.39
CA LYS A 52 -13.20 -9.68 -4.77
C LYS A 52 -12.72 -8.49 -5.59
N GLU A 53 -12.38 -8.76 -6.84
CA GLU A 53 -11.93 -7.71 -7.76
C GLU A 53 -13.01 -6.64 -8.01
N GLU A 54 -14.27 -7.06 -8.11
CA GLU A 54 -15.45 -6.20 -8.26
C GLU A 54 -15.54 -5.14 -7.15
N ASP A 55 -15.33 -5.58 -5.91
CA ASP A 55 -15.37 -4.71 -4.73
C ASP A 55 -14.15 -3.78 -4.72
N LEU A 56 -12.97 -4.28 -5.09
CA LEU A 56 -11.76 -3.46 -5.17
C LEU A 56 -11.88 -2.38 -6.26
N GLN A 57 -12.59 -2.65 -7.36
CA GLN A 57 -12.82 -1.72 -8.48
C GLN A 57 -13.77 -0.56 -8.13
N LEU A 58 -14.52 -0.65 -7.03
CA LEU A 58 -15.29 0.49 -6.54
C LEU A 58 -14.32 1.62 -6.19
N THR A 59 -14.55 2.82 -6.73
CA THR A 59 -13.68 3.99 -6.52
C THR A 59 -13.41 4.26 -5.03
N ARG A 60 -14.41 4.03 -4.16
CA ARG A 60 -14.29 4.15 -2.69
C ARG A 60 -13.21 3.24 -2.09
N ASN A 61 -12.92 2.11 -2.73
CA ASN A 61 -11.93 1.13 -2.30
C ASN A 61 -10.64 1.26 -3.10
N THR A 62 -10.72 1.45 -4.42
CA THR A 62 -9.56 1.58 -5.30
C THR A 62 -8.62 2.70 -4.87
N GLN A 63 -9.15 3.89 -4.60
CA GLN A 63 -8.34 5.05 -4.25
C GLN A 63 -7.54 4.87 -2.94
N PRO A 64 -8.18 4.53 -1.80
CA PRO A 64 -7.42 4.28 -0.58
C PRO A 64 -6.53 3.05 -0.68
N ALA A 65 -6.89 2.05 -1.49
CA ALA A 65 -6.04 0.88 -1.70
C ALA A 65 -4.72 1.19 -2.42
N LEU A 66 -4.78 1.99 -3.50
CA LEU A 66 -3.58 2.44 -4.21
C LEU A 66 -2.71 3.34 -3.34
N LEU A 67 -3.34 4.21 -2.53
CA LEU A 67 -2.63 5.02 -1.53
C LEU A 67 -1.92 4.13 -0.51
N ALA A 68 -2.60 3.11 0.03
CA ALA A 68 -2.04 2.22 1.03
C ALA A 68 -0.76 1.53 0.56
N VAL A 69 -0.81 0.93 -0.62
CA VAL A 69 0.35 0.26 -1.21
C VAL A 69 1.47 1.24 -1.51
N SER A 70 1.15 2.40 -2.09
CA SER A 70 2.12 3.45 -2.40
C SER A 70 2.84 3.96 -1.14
N MET A 71 2.09 4.19 -0.07
CA MET A 71 2.62 4.65 1.21
C MET A 71 3.48 3.58 1.90
N ALA A 72 3.08 2.32 1.83
CA ALA A 72 3.88 1.21 2.36
C ALA A 72 5.25 1.16 1.65
N ILE A 73 5.28 1.27 0.32
CA ILE A 73 6.52 1.30 -0.47
C ILE A 73 7.39 2.50 -0.07
N VAL A 74 6.83 3.71 -0.02
CA VAL A 74 7.57 4.93 0.34
C VAL A 74 8.19 4.80 1.73
N LYS A 75 7.42 4.33 2.70
CA LYS A 75 7.89 4.22 4.10
C LYS A 75 8.96 3.15 4.27
N ILE A 76 8.87 2.04 3.54
CA ILE A 76 9.92 1.02 3.49
C ILE A 76 11.19 1.61 2.87
N ILE A 77 11.09 2.31 1.73
CA ILE A 77 12.25 2.94 1.08
C ILE A 77 12.90 3.98 2.00
N GLU A 78 12.11 4.87 2.62
CA GLU A 78 12.60 5.86 3.58
C GLU A 78 13.36 5.19 4.74
N PHE A 79 12.83 4.08 5.27
CA PHE A 79 13.46 3.32 6.36
C PHE A 79 14.79 2.71 5.93
N GLU A 80 14.83 2.03 4.77
CA GLU A 80 16.03 1.38 4.25
C GLU A 80 17.13 2.38 3.88
N LEU A 81 16.77 3.56 3.38
CA LEU A 81 17.73 4.62 3.10
C LEU A 81 18.32 5.23 4.36
N LYS A 82 17.52 5.41 5.42
CA LYS A 82 18.02 5.89 6.73
C LYS A 82 18.98 4.91 7.39
N LYS A 83 18.78 3.60 7.23
CA LYS A 83 19.66 2.57 7.80
C LYS A 83 21.07 2.55 7.16
N LYS A 84 21.21 3.08 5.96
CA LYS A 84 22.47 3.07 5.19
C LYS A 84 23.36 4.30 5.44
N ASN A 85 22.87 5.30 6.16
CA ASN A 85 23.60 6.50 6.55
C ASN A 85 23.86 6.48 8.06
#